data_AF-A0A7S4C9E5-F1
#
_entry.id   AF-A0A7S4C9E5-F1
#
_cell.length_a   1.000
_cell.length_b   1.000
_cell.length_c   1.000
_cell.angle_alpha   90.00
_cell.angle_beta   90.00
_cell.angle_gamma   90.00
#
_symmetry.space_group_name_H-M   'P 1'
#
loop_
_entity.id
_entity.type
_entity.pdbx_description
1 polymer ?
#
loop_
_entity_poly.entity_id
_entity_poly.type
_entity_poly.pdbx_seq_one_letter_code
_entity_poly.pdbx_strand_id
1 'polypeptide(L)'
;FFSILWPRICQWAHLSPLRVPSCRRPGGWMLRRGFTPLCRAPLEYAQRLEEVRKACPLPPPPAAPKPARLIAQQQPEDVGKITLVLDMDETLVYARSGVVHRRPHLKEFLASLKDLFEVVLWTSGQDPYATRILRQVDTIGAFRHAIVRDPRWFPEDAPGGGTHAVTKRLELLGRDM
;
A
#
# COMPACT_ATOMS: atom_id res chain seq x y z
N PHE A 1 21.43 -28.75 -13.80
CA PHE A 1 21.46 -27.49 -13.04
C PHE A 1 20.31 -26.62 -13.55
N PHE A 2 19.10 -26.52 -13.00
CA PHE A 2 18.44 -26.86 -11.72
C PHE A 2 17.15 -27.65 -12.09
N SER A 3 16.93 -28.92 -11.72
CA SER A 3 16.53 -29.51 -10.43
C SER A 3 15.47 -28.79 -9.56
N ILE A 4 14.26 -29.39 -9.54
CA ILE A 4 13.51 -29.87 -8.35
C ILE A 4 12.83 -28.75 -7.50
N LEU A 5 11.53 -28.70 -7.14
CA LEU A 5 10.43 -29.66 -6.90
C LEU A 5 9.09 -28.94 -7.19
N TRP A 6 8.23 -29.50 -8.03
CA TRP A 6 6.78 -29.39 -7.86
C TRP A 6 6.22 -30.79 -7.65
N PRO A 7 5.81 -31.12 -6.41
CA PRO A 7 4.67 -32.02 -6.25
C PRO A 7 3.83 -31.56 -5.04
N ARG A 8 2.50 -31.68 -5.00
CA ARG A 8 1.63 -32.79 -5.39
C ARG A 8 0.22 -32.23 -5.61
N ILE A 9 -0.28 -32.27 -6.84
CA ILE A 9 -1.72 -32.24 -7.10
C ILE A 9 -2.16 -33.71 -7.05
N CYS A 10 -2.63 -34.15 -5.88
CA CYS A 10 -3.30 -35.44 -5.75
C CYS A 10 -4.78 -35.28 -6.07
N GLN A 11 -5.15 -35.77 -7.26
CA GLN A 11 -6.35 -36.57 -7.55
C GLN A 11 -7.64 -36.23 -6.79
N TRP A 12 -8.48 -35.38 -7.41
CA TRP A 12 -9.94 -35.54 -7.36
C TRP A 12 -10.53 -35.28 -8.76
N ALA A 13 -10.06 -36.06 -9.74
CA ALA A 13 -10.68 -36.15 -11.06
C ALA A 13 -11.78 -37.23 -11.06
N HIS A 14 -12.75 -37.18 -10.13
CA HIS A 14 -13.91 -38.09 -10.12
C HIS A 14 -15.17 -37.46 -9.48
N LEU A 15 -15.40 -36.17 -9.71
CA LEU A 15 -16.74 -35.60 -9.57
C LEU A 15 -17.11 -35.02 -10.94
N SER A 16 -17.96 -35.77 -11.65
CA SER A 16 -18.60 -35.36 -12.89
C SER A 16 -19.15 -33.94 -12.79
N PRO A 17 -19.02 -33.10 -13.84
CA PRO A 17 -19.73 -31.82 -13.86
C PRO A 17 -21.22 -32.12 -13.78
N LEU A 18 -21.86 -31.69 -12.69
CA LEU A 18 -23.31 -31.75 -12.56
C LEU A 18 -23.90 -30.98 -13.74
N ARG A 19 -24.47 -31.72 -14.69
CA ARG A 19 -25.31 -31.17 -15.75
C ARG A 19 -26.35 -30.30 -15.08
N VAL A 20 -26.31 -29.02 -15.37
CA VAL A 20 -27.45 -28.14 -15.14
C VAL A 20 -28.61 -28.72 -15.96
N PRO A 21 -29.75 -29.08 -15.37
CA PRO A 21 -30.87 -29.56 -16.16
C PRO A 21 -31.31 -28.42 -17.07
N SER A 22 -31.23 -28.59 -18.39
CA SER A 22 -31.80 -27.62 -19.31
C SER A 22 -33.31 -27.61 -19.09
N CYS A 23 -33.87 -26.51 -18.60
CA CYS A 23 -35.31 -26.28 -18.60
C CYS A 23 -35.78 -26.23 -20.06
N ARG A 24 -36.22 -27.36 -20.61
CA ARG A 24 -37.06 -27.35 -21.81
C ARG A 24 -38.33 -26.60 -21.43
N ARG A 25 -38.66 -25.52 -22.15
CA ARG A 25 -39.99 -24.92 -22.10
C ARG A 25 -40.93 -25.77 -22.97
N PRO A 26 -42.01 -26.36 -22.46
CA PRO A 26 -43.18 -26.63 -23.27
C PRO A 26 -44.10 -25.42 -23.17
N GLY A 27 -44.54 -24.92 -24.32
CA GLY A 27 -45.52 -23.84 -24.39
C GLY A 27 -46.89 -24.28 -23.91
N GLY A 28 -47.70 -23.25 -23.60
CA GLY A 28 -49.14 -23.28 -23.73
C GLY A 28 -49.93 -24.02 -22.63
N TRP A 29 -51.01 -23.37 -22.25
CA TRP A 29 -52.19 -23.88 -21.53
C TRP A 29 -52.21 -23.73 -20.01
N MET A 30 -53.14 -22.86 -19.68
CA MET A 30 -53.68 -22.48 -18.39
C MET A 30 -54.47 -23.65 -17.77
N LEU A 31 -54.64 -23.59 -16.45
CA LEU A 31 -55.63 -24.27 -15.58
C LEU A 31 -55.28 -25.59 -14.84
N ARG A 32 -55.41 -25.43 -13.52
CA ARG A 32 -55.88 -26.33 -12.45
C ARG A 32 -54.86 -27.22 -11.71
N ARG A 33 -54.73 -26.83 -10.43
CA ARG A 33 -54.60 -27.62 -9.18
C ARG A 33 -54.07 -29.05 -9.31
N GLY A 34 -52.89 -29.29 -8.72
CA GLY A 34 -52.42 -30.62 -8.34
C GLY A 34 -50.98 -30.59 -7.83
N PHE A 35 -50.79 -31.02 -6.58
CA PHE A 35 -49.52 -31.24 -5.87
C PHE A 35 -48.44 -31.95 -6.73
N THR A 36 -47.20 -31.45 -6.86
CA THR A 36 -45.97 -31.75 -6.07
C THR A 36 -44.74 -31.28 -6.89
N PRO A 37 -43.48 -31.29 -6.39
CA PRO A 37 -42.98 -31.33 -5.01
C PRO A 37 -42.24 -30.02 -4.62
N LEU A 38 -42.24 -29.66 -3.34
CA LEU A 38 -41.24 -28.72 -2.82
C LEU A 38 -39.86 -29.38 -2.99
N CYS A 39 -39.07 -28.89 -3.96
CA CYS A 39 -37.67 -29.25 -4.11
C CYS A 39 -36.94 -29.01 -2.77
N ARG A 40 -36.60 -30.09 -2.03
CA ARG A 40 -35.83 -30.07 -0.77
C ARG A 40 -34.37 -29.63 -0.94
N ALA A 41 -33.91 -29.41 -2.17
CA ALA A 41 -32.52 -29.08 -2.52
C ALA A 41 -31.90 -27.84 -1.83
N PRO A 42 -32.63 -26.78 -1.44
CA PRO A 42 -32.00 -25.60 -0.83
C PRO A 42 -31.42 -25.85 0.56
N LEU A 43 -32.05 -26.72 1.36
CA LEU A 43 -31.66 -26.93 2.77
C LEU A 43 -30.49 -27.91 2.90
N GLU A 44 -30.54 -29.03 2.17
CA GLU A 44 -29.45 -30.03 2.18
C GLU A 44 -28.16 -29.46 1.58
N TYR A 45 -28.26 -28.60 0.57
CA TYR A 45 -27.09 -27.94 -0.01
C TYR A 45 -26.43 -26.97 0.99
N ALA A 46 -27.23 -26.15 1.68
CA ALA A 46 -26.72 -25.24 2.71
C ALA A 46 -26.09 -25.98 3.89
N GLN A 47 -26.70 -27.08 4.34
CA GLN A 47 -26.15 -27.93 5.40
C GLN A 47 -24.81 -28.55 4.99
N ARG A 48 -24.71 -29.03 3.75
CA ARG A 48 -23.47 -29.61 3.21
C ARG A 48 -22.35 -28.57 3.06
N LEU A 49 -22.68 -27.32 2.72
CA LEU A 49 -21.71 -26.23 2.70
C LEU A 49 -21.18 -25.92 4.11
N GLU A 50 -22.06 -25.95 5.12
CA GLU A 50 -21.68 -25.73 6.52
C GLU A 50 -20.79 -26.87 7.04
N GLU A 51 -21.09 -28.11 6.68
CA GLU A 51 -20.28 -29.29 7.01
C GLU A 51 -18.89 -29.21 6.35
N VAL A 52 -18.80 -28.83 5.08
CA VAL A 52 -17.52 -28.64 4.38
C VAL A 52 -16.69 -27.52 5.03
N ARG A 53 -17.34 -26.41 5.43
CA ARG A 53 -16.69 -25.28 6.11
C ARG A 53 -16.19 -25.65 7.50
N LYS A 54 -16.88 -26.54 8.23
CA LYS A 54 -16.43 -27.05 9.54
C LYS A 54 -15.32 -28.10 9.41
N ALA A 55 -15.37 -28.96 8.39
CA ALA A 55 -14.42 -30.04 8.21
C ALA A 55 -13.02 -29.57 7.78
N CYS A 56 -12.94 -28.43 7.07
CA CYS A 56 -11.68 -27.85 6.61
C CYS A 56 -11.63 -26.35 6.94
N PRO A 57 -11.18 -25.96 8.15
CA PRO A 57 -10.84 -24.57 8.43
C PRO A 57 -9.79 -24.13 7.41
N LEU A 58 -10.09 -23.11 6.62
CA LEU A 58 -9.09 -22.53 5.73
C LEU A 58 -7.92 -22.03 6.59
N PRO A 59 -6.66 -22.25 6.18
CA PRO A 59 -5.54 -21.62 6.85
C PRO A 59 -5.77 -20.10 6.87
N PRO A 60 -5.37 -19.39 7.94
CA PRO A 60 -5.46 -17.94 7.94
C PRO A 60 -4.77 -17.42 6.68
N PRO A 61 -5.36 -16.42 5.99
CA PRO A 61 -4.72 -15.85 4.82
C PRO A 61 -3.29 -15.45 5.19
N PRO A 62 -2.30 -15.72 4.32
CA PRO A 62 -0.94 -15.28 4.58
C PRO A 62 -0.97 -13.80 4.93
N ALA A 63 -0.30 -13.42 6.02
CA ALA A 63 -0.27 -12.04 6.49
C ALA A 63 0.05 -11.14 5.30
N ALA A 64 -0.81 -10.15 5.04
CA ALA A 64 -0.61 -9.22 3.95
C ALA A 64 0.82 -8.64 4.04
N PRO A 65 1.56 -8.52 2.91
CA PRO A 65 2.89 -7.95 2.93
C PRO A 65 2.83 -6.58 3.61
N LYS A 66 3.70 -6.36 4.60
CA LYS A 66 3.81 -5.06 5.28
C LYS A 66 4.00 -3.97 4.22
N PRO A 67 3.25 -2.86 4.28
CA PRO A 67 3.39 -1.81 3.28
C PRO A 67 4.83 -1.31 3.24
N ALA A 68 5.35 -1.14 2.02
CA ALA A 68 6.72 -0.69 1.79
C ALA A 68 6.89 0.74 2.32
N ARG A 69 7.82 0.92 3.27
CA ARG A 69 8.12 2.21 3.91
C ARG A 69 8.98 3.08 3.00
N LEU A 70 8.77 4.40 3.01
CA LEU A 70 9.55 5.36 2.23
C LEU A 70 10.98 5.55 2.74
N ILE A 71 11.19 5.34 4.04
CA ILE A 71 12.50 5.51 4.70
C ILE A 71 12.93 4.21 5.39
N ALA A 72 14.23 4.08 5.61
CA ALA A 72 14.81 2.94 6.29
C ALA A 72 14.40 2.88 7.78
N GLN A 73 14.81 1.81 8.46
CA GLN A 73 14.69 1.76 9.92
C GLN A 73 15.50 2.89 10.55
N GLN A 74 15.01 3.36 11.69
CA GLN A 74 15.68 4.39 12.48
C GLN A 74 17.06 3.89 12.92
N GLN A 75 18.05 4.78 12.91
CA GLN A 75 19.41 4.46 13.35
C GLN A 75 19.47 4.30 14.88
N PRO A 76 20.42 3.52 15.43
CA PRO A 76 20.55 3.34 16.88
C PRO A 76 20.67 4.65 17.67
N GLU A 77 21.33 5.66 17.10
CA GLU A 77 21.56 6.96 17.74
C GLU A 77 20.31 7.84 17.80
N ASP A 78 19.27 7.48 17.05
CA ASP A 78 18.02 8.22 16.96
C ASP A 78 16.86 7.50 17.68
N VAL A 79 17.12 6.33 18.29
CA VAL A 79 16.09 5.58 19.05
C VAL A 79 15.48 6.46 20.13
N GLY A 80 14.15 6.56 20.11
CA GLY A 80 13.37 7.36 21.07
C GLY A 80 13.25 8.85 20.69
N LYS A 81 13.93 9.31 19.64
CA LYS A 81 13.70 10.66 19.10
C LYS A 81 12.41 10.71 18.29
N ILE A 82 11.76 11.87 18.33
CA ILE A 82 10.62 12.18 17.46
C ILE A 82 11.14 12.36 16.03
N THR A 83 10.42 11.81 15.05
CA THR A 83 10.71 12.05 13.63
C THR A 83 10.11 13.39 13.19
N LEU A 84 10.95 14.33 12.77
CA LEU A 84 10.52 15.64 12.28
C LEU A 84 10.61 15.68 10.75
N VAL A 85 9.47 15.87 10.09
CA VAL A 85 9.39 15.97 8.63
C VAL A 85 9.39 17.43 8.20
N LEU A 86 10.30 17.82 7.32
CA LEU A 86 10.43 19.18 6.80
C LEU A 86 10.28 19.19 5.28
N ASP A 87 9.56 20.18 4.76
CA ASP A 87 9.57 20.50 3.33
C ASP A 87 10.80 21.35 2.96
N MET A 88 11.07 21.53 1.66
CA MET A 88 12.19 22.32 1.14
C MET A 88 11.76 23.71 0.69
N ASP A 89 11.02 23.77 -0.41
CA ASP A 89 10.65 25.03 -1.07
C ASP A 89 9.63 25.79 -0.22
N GLU A 90 9.83 27.10 -0.10
CA GLU A 90 9.02 28.01 0.74
C GLU A 90 9.05 27.66 2.25
N THR A 91 9.86 26.67 2.65
CA THR A 91 10.01 26.24 4.06
C THR A 91 11.42 26.44 4.57
N LEU A 92 12.44 25.92 3.88
CA LEU A 92 13.86 26.06 4.22
C LEU A 92 14.57 27.04 3.29
N VAL A 93 14.16 27.03 2.02
CA VAL A 93 14.72 27.89 0.98
C VAL A 93 13.59 28.46 0.12
N TYR A 94 13.90 29.55 -0.56
CA TYR A 94 13.12 30.07 -1.67
C TYR A 94 14.05 30.20 -2.87
N ALA A 95 13.74 29.52 -3.99
CA ALA A 95 14.53 29.59 -5.20
C ALA A 95 13.69 30.05 -6.38
N ARG A 96 14.08 31.16 -7.00
CA ARG A 96 13.44 31.67 -8.22
C ARG A 96 14.52 32.22 -9.15
N SER A 97 14.39 31.91 -10.45
CA SER A 97 15.30 32.41 -11.48
C SER A 97 16.79 32.11 -11.22
N GLY A 98 17.09 30.94 -10.66
CA GLY A 98 18.46 30.45 -10.43
C GLY A 98 19.12 30.91 -9.12
N VAL A 99 18.57 31.92 -8.44
CA VAL A 99 19.06 32.38 -7.13
C VAL A 99 18.35 31.59 -6.02
N VAL A 100 19.12 31.15 -5.02
CA VAL A 100 18.62 30.43 -3.84
C VAL A 100 18.76 31.32 -2.62
N HIS A 101 17.63 31.65 -2.00
CA HIS A 101 17.55 32.37 -0.74
C HIS A 101 17.30 31.37 0.39
N ARG A 102 18.19 31.34 1.39
CA ARG A 102 17.99 30.53 2.60
C ARG A 102 17.03 31.25 3.53
N ARG A 103 16.16 30.51 4.22
CA ARG A 103 15.34 31.08 5.29
C ARG A 103 16.25 31.63 6.40
N PRO A 104 15.95 32.82 6.96
CA PRO A 104 16.71 33.34 8.09
C PRO A 104 16.83 32.30 9.22
N HIS A 105 18.02 32.23 9.83
CA HIS A 105 18.36 31.31 10.92
C HIS A 105 18.33 29.81 10.58
N LEU A 106 18.36 29.44 9.29
CA LEU A 106 18.34 28.03 8.87
C LEU A 106 19.47 27.20 9.49
N LYS A 107 20.67 27.77 9.62
CA LYS A 107 21.83 27.04 10.16
C LYS A 107 21.64 26.73 11.65
N GLU A 108 21.23 27.73 12.42
CA GLU A 108 20.98 27.62 13.86
C GLU A 108 19.81 26.68 14.13
N PHE A 109 18.77 26.76 13.30
CA PHE A 109 17.63 25.84 13.34
C PHE A 109 18.06 24.39 13.10
N LEU A 110 18.81 24.10 12.03
CA LEU A 110 19.27 22.73 11.78
C LEU A 110 20.19 22.22 12.89
N ALA A 111 21.03 23.10 13.46
CA ALA A 111 21.88 22.76 14.60
C ALA A 111 21.09 22.35 15.84
N SER A 112 20.00 23.06 16.16
CA SER A 112 19.16 22.69 17.31
C SER A 112 18.37 21.41 17.09
N LEU A 113 18.03 21.07 15.84
CA LEU A 113 17.27 19.86 15.53
C LEU A 113 18.12 18.58 15.57
N LYS A 114 19.40 18.66 15.17
CA LYS A 114 20.28 17.50 14.93
C LYS A 114 20.29 16.49 16.08
N ASP A 115 20.35 16.98 17.31
CA ASP A 115 20.49 16.11 18.50
C ASP A 115 19.13 15.72 19.10
N LEU A 116 18.05 16.42 18.74
CA LEU A 116 16.72 16.25 19.32
C LEU A 116 15.79 15.38 18.46
N PHE A 117 15.96 15.39 17.14
CA PHE A 117 15.03 14.77 16.21
C PHE A 117 15.72 13.86 15.19
N GLU A 118 14.99 12.87 14.70
CA GLU A 118 15.30 12.24 13.42
C GLU A 118 14.71 13.11 12.30
N VAL A 119 15.53 13.96 11.68
CA VAL A 119 15.03 14.91 10.68
C VAL A 119 14.93 14.25 9.31
N VAL A 120 13.76 14.35 8.67
CA VAL A 120 13.46 13.82 7.34
C VAL A 120 13.09 14.97 6.41
N LEU A 121 13.82 15.11 5.31
CA LEU A 121 13.43 15.99 4.22
C LEU A 121 12.37 15.27 3.38
N TRP A 122 11.22 15.89 3.14
CA TRP A 122 10.19 15.37 2.24
C TRP A 122 9.71 16.47 1.31
N THR A 123 10.10 16.40 0.04
CA THR A 123 9.83 17.46 -0.95
C THR A 123 9.25 16.93 -2.27
N SER A 124 8.40 17.75 -2.90
CA SER A 124 7.92 17.56 -4.27
C SER A 124 8.85 18.20 -5.31
N GLY A 125 10.01 18.74 -4.92
CA GLY A 125 11.07 19.16 -5.82
C GLY A 125 11.65 17.96 -6.60
N GLN A 126 12.29 18.22 -7.74
CA GLN A 126 13.00 17.17 -8.49
C GLN A 126 14.34 16.83 -7.84
N ASP A 127 14.80 15.58 -8.00
CA ASP A 127 16.02 15.06 -7.35
C ASP A 127 17.28 15.91 -7.59
N PRO A 128 17.64 16.32 -8.84
CA PRO A 128 18.84 17.13 -9.05
C PRO A 128 18.80 18.47 -8.31
N TYR A 129 17.61 19.07 -8.21
CA TYR A 129 17.41 20.31 -7.48
C TYR A 129 17.52 20.08 -5.97
N ALA A 130 16.75 19.12 -5.43
CA ALA A 130 16.69 18.86 -4.00
C ALA A 130 18.07 18.44 -3.45
N THR A 131 18.76 17.54 -4.13
CA THR A 131 20.10 17.10 -3.73
C THR A 131 21.11 18.26 -3.76
N ARG A 132 21.03 19.17 -4.75
CA ARG A 132 21.89 20.36 -4.81
C ARG A 132 21.64 21.29 -3.63
N ILE A 133 20.38 21.58 -3.31
CA ILE A 133 20.03 22.44 -2.18
C ILE A 133 20.46 21.80 -0.87
N LEU A 134 20.15 20.52 -0.64
CA LEU A 134 20.48 19.80 0.59
C LEU A 134 21.98 19.87 0.90
N ARG A 135 22.85 19.64 -0.12
CA ARG A 135 24.30 19.78 0.02
C ARG A 135 24.76 21.18 0.43
N GLN A 136 24.02 22.22 0.06
CA GLN A 136 24.37 23.60 0.40
C GLN A 136 23.90 23.98 1.80
N VAL A 137 22.75 23.46 2.26
CA VAL A 137 22.13 23.88 3.52
C VAL A 137 22.48 22.97 4.70
N ASP A 138 22.64 21.67 4.49
CA ASP A 138 22.91 20.71 5.57
C ASP A 138 24.41 20.41 5.69
N THR A 139 25.16 21.37 6.24
CA THR A 139 26.60 21.22 6.44
C THR A 139 26.98 20.38 7.64
N ILE A 140 26.01 20.05 8.50
CA ILE A 140 26.24 19.33 9.77
C ILE A 140 25.68 17.91 9.75
N GLY A 141 24.96 17.51 8.70
CA GLY A 141 24.29 16.22 8.63
C GLY A 141 23.17 16.11 9.66
N ALA A 142 22.24 17.08 9.63
CA ALA A 142 21.02 17.07 10.44
C ALA A 142 19.96 16.14 9.80
N PHE A 143 19.87 16.06 8.47
CA PHE A 143 18.90 15.21 7.80
C PHE A 143 19.37 13.74 7.73
N ARG A 144 18.52 12.81 8.18
CA ARG A 144 18.75 11.36 8.09
C ARG A 144 18.28 10.75 6.78
N HIS A 145 17.18 11.30 6.26
CA HIS A 145 16.54 10.82 5.05
C HIS A 145 16.10 11.99 4.18
N ALA A 146 16.11 11.77 2.87
CA ALA A 146 15.53 12.67 1.89
C ALA A 146 14.57 11.88 0.99
N ILE A 147 13.30 12.24 1.03
CA ILE A 147 12.24 11.69 0.19
C ILE A 147 11.98 12.72 -0.91
N VAL A 148 12.39 12.37 -2.13
CA VAL A 148 12.27 13.25 -3.30
C VAL A 148 11.51 12.51 -4.40
N ARG A 149 10.30 12.97 -4.69
CA ARG A 149 9.37 12.39 -5.69
C ARG A 149 9.36 10.87 -5.82
N ASP A 150 9.52 10.14 -4.72
CA ASP A 150 9.41 8.69 -4.73
C ASP A 150 8.04 8.27 -5.33
N PRO A 151 8.01 7.39 -6.34
CA PRO A 151 6.78 7.04 -7.07
C PRO A 151 5.64 6.53 -6.19
N ARG A 152 5.95 5.99 -5.01
CA ARG A 152 4.96 5.47 -4.07
C ARG A 152 4.08 6.56 -3.45
N TRP A 153 4.55 7.80 -3.42
CA TRP A 153 3.74 8.95 -3.01
C TRP A 153 3.56 9.98 -4.12
N PHE A 154 4.50 10.08 -5.07
CA PHE A 154 4.46 11.02 -6.20
C PHE A 154 4.46 10.25 -7.54
N PRO A 155 3.34 9.61 -7.94
CA PRO A 155 3.26 8.87 -9.19
C PRO A 155 3.31 9.81 -10.41
N GLU A 156 4.15 9.52 -11.38
CA GLU A 156 4.29 10.32 -12.61
C GLU A 156 3.04 10.23 -13.51
N ASP A 157 2.36 9.07 -13.50
CA ASP A 157 1.22 8.76 -14.37
C ASP A 157 -0.13 8.82 -13.64
N ALA A 158 -0.30 9.72 -12.68
CA ALA A 158 -1.57 9.87 -11.98
C ALA A 158 -2.73 10.10 -12.99
N PRO A 159 -3.79 9.27 -13.00
CA PRO A 159 -4.90 9.42 -13.93
C PRO A 159 -5.53 10.81 -13.78
N GLY A 160 -5.48 11.62 -14.84
CA GLY A 160 -5.97 13.01 -14.83
C GLY A 160 -4.97 14.06 -15.32
N GLY A 161 -3.71 13.70 -15.61
CA GLY A 161 -2.76 14.57 -16.32
C GLY A 161 -2.45 15.91 -15.62
N GLY A 162 -2.77 15.98 -14.34
CA GLY A 162 -2.66 17.18 -13.52
C GLY A 162 -2.27 16.79 -12.11
N THR A 163 -1.69 17.76 -11.43
CA THR A 163 -1.32 17.85 -10.02
C THR A 163 -2.50 17.55 -9.08
N HIS A 164 -3.17 16.42 -9.23
CA HIS A 164 -4.27 15.97 -8.37
C HIS A 164 -3.68 15.63 -7.00
N ALA A 165 -3.73 16.62 -6.10
CA ALA A 165 -3.51 16.53 -4.65
C ALA A 165 -2.60 15.38 -4.17
N VAL A 166 -1.32 15.42 -4.58
CA VAL A 166 -0.34 14.50 -4.04
C VAL A 166 -0.11 14.83 -2.56
N THR A 167 -0.54 13.93 -1.67
CA THR A 167 -0.50 14.14 -0.22
C THR A 167 0.70 13.40 0.39
N LYS A 168 1.50 14.11 1.20
CA LYS A 168 2.60 13.53 1.97
C LYS A 168 2.05 12.75 3.17
N ARG A 169 1.64 11.51 2.93
CA ARG A 169 1.02 10.63 3.94
C ARG A 169 2.04 10.11 4.94
N LEU A 170 2.00 10.59 6.18
CA LEU A 170 2.99 10.25 7.21
C LEU A 170 3.02 8.76 7.55
N GLU A 171 1.91 8.04 7.38
CA GLU A 171 1.84 6.58 7.52
C GLU A 171 2.87 5.83 6.67
N LEU A 172 3.34 6.44 5.56
CA LEU A 172 4.33 5.84 4.66
C LEU A 172 5.76 5.86 5.23
N LEU A 173 6.02 6.61 6.30
CA LEU A 173 7.34 6.66 6.94
C LEU A 173 7.64 5.42 7.78
N GLY A 174 6.59 4.70 8.20
CA GLY A 174 6.73 3.57 9.12
C GLY A 174 7.32 3.96 10.47
N ARG A 175 6.98 5.16 10.95
CA ARG A 175 7.19 5.65 12.31
C ARG A 175 5.85 5.60 13.06
N ASP A 176 5.90 5.68 14.39
CA ASP A 176 4.69 5.77 15.22
C ASP A 176 4.00 7.13 15.03
N MET A 177 2.67 7.17 15.08
CA MET A 177 1.83 8.32 14.71
C MET A 177 0.91 8.78 15.84
#